data_AF-A0A6A5AC79-F1
#
_entry.id   AF-A0A6A5AC79-F1
#
_cell.length_a   1.000
_cell.length_b   1.000
_cell.length_c   1.000
_cell.angle_alpha   90.00
_cell.angle_beta   90.00
_cell.angle_gamma   90.00
#
_symmetry.space_group_name_H-M   'P 1'
#
loop_
_entity.id
_entity.type
_entity.pdbx_description
1 polymer ?
#
loop_
_entity_poly.entity_id
_entity_poly.type
_entity_poly.pdbx_seq_one_letter_code
_entity_poly.pdbx_strand_id
1 'polypeptide(L)'
;RHLFENIKSMKLANTAKTRVRVYSDDKREHFTDGVVFCPGQSPYVSFSHQEYLKWKWSDLITIDFLAELRDGSVRYSCSGPQNKSIELDQVVVVDPKDGPKVLGLLQRSPSGHAILEFAFNADVGLWQFKHERPDKDTPNYIRTVLGSLINMAESISEEELQARLLTPGNEEGWNKRMKVKREDALKELVGHHQRK
;
A
#
# COMPACT_ATOMS: atom_id res chain seq x y z
N ARG A 1 17.38 16.68 8.36
CA ARG A 1 18.47 16.06 7.56
C ARG A 1 18.68 14.59 7.97
N HIS A 2 18.96 14.27 9.23
CA HIS A 2 19.11 12.87 9.70
C HIS A 2 17.90 11.94 9.46
N LEU A 3 16.67 12.46 9.54
CA LEU A 3 15.45 11.65 9.30
C LEU A 3 15.48 10.96 7.92
N PHE A 4 15.96 11.64 6.88
CA PHE A 4 15.91 11.11 5.51
C PHE A 4 17.09 10.21 5.17
N GLU A 5 18.25 10.45 5.79
CA GLU A 5 19.32 9.45 5.78
C GLU A 5 18.84 8.16 6.43
N ASN A 6 18.07 8.26 7.51
CA ASN A 6 17.47 7.10 8.18
C ASN A 6 16.39 6.41 7.35
N ILE A 7 15.54 7.16 6.63
CA ILE A 7 14.52 6.57 5.75
C ILE A 7 15.18 5.89 4.54
N LYS A 8 16.21 6.50 3.95
CA LYS A 8 16.97 5.90 2.84
C LYS A 8 17.82 4.72 3.26
N SER A 9 18.35 4.73 4.48
CA SER A 9 19.13 3.63 5.03
C SER A 9 18.26 2.44 5.44
N MET A 10 16.93 2.61 5.51
CA MET A 10 16.01 1.50 5.73
C MET A 10 16.12 0.53 4.56
N LYS A 11 16.80 -0.60 4.82
CA LYS A 11 16.99 -1.63 3.83
C LYS A 11 15.66 -2.34 3.62
N LEU A 12 15.30 -2.55 2.36
CA LEU A 12 14.39 -3.64 1.98
C LEU A 12 15.13 -4.94 2.29
N ALA A 13 14.84 -5.52 3.45
CA ALA A 13 15.33 -6.84 3.78
C ALA A 13 14.49 -7.85 2.99
N ASN A 14 15.13 -8.55 2.04
CA ASN A 14 14.53 -9.69 1.36
C ASN A 14 14.65 -10.93 2.26
N THR A 15 13.93 -10.94 3.37
CA THR A 15 13.81 -12.15 4.17
C THR A 15 12.70 -13.01 3.56
N ALA A 16 13.09 -13.79 2.55
CA ALA A 16 12.38 -14.89 1.87
C ALA A 16 10.92 -14.70 1.36
N LYS A 17 10.03 -13.90 1.97
CA LYS A 17 8.59 -13.88 1.59
C LYS A 17 7.84 -12.55 1.84
N THR A 18 8.44 -11.53 2.46
CA THR A 18 7.79 -10.23 2.69
C THR A 18 8.79 -9.09 2.51
N ARG A 19 8.37 -8.01 1.85
CA ARG A 19 9.13 -6.75 1.80
C ARG A 19 9.03 -6.09 3.17
N VAL A 20 10.03 -6.29 4.01
CA VAL A 20 10.09 -5.67 5.34
C VAL A 20 11.15 -4.58 5.32
N ARG A 21 10.79 -3.40 5.82
CA ARG A 21 11.73 -2.30 6.01
C ARG A 21 12.27 -2.36 7.42
N VAL A 22 13.58 -2.30 7.55
CA VAL A 22 14.29 -2.36 8.83
C VAL A 22 14.90 -1.00 9.11
N TYR A 23 14.59 -0.41 10.25
CA TYR A 23 15.34 0.71 10.78
C TYR A 23 16.54 0.18 11.57
N SER A 24 17.72 0.71 11.30
CA SER A 24 18.95 0.34 12.00
C SER A 24 19.82 1.58 12.24
N ASP A 25 20.19 1.81 13.50
CA ASP A 25 21.23 2.74 13.93
C ASP A 25 22.21 2.03 14.89
N ASP A 26 23.23 2.72 15.41
CA ASP A 26 24.24 2.13 16.30
C ASP A 26 23.66 1.54 17.61
N LYS A 27 22.37 1.78 17.92
CA LYS A 27 21.72 1.40 19.18
C LYS A 27 20.48 0.52 19.00
N ARG A 28 19.81 0.60 17.85
CA ARG A 28 18.47 0.04 17.63
C ARG A 28 18.40 -0.60 16.27
N GLU A 29 17.83 -1.79 16.22
CA GLU A 29 17.44 -2.46 14.98
C GLU A 29 16.03 -3.01 15.15
N HIS A 30 15.10 -2.58 14.31
CA HIS A 30 13.72 -3.05 14.37
C HIS A 30 12.99 -2.89 13.04
N PHE A 31 11.91 -3.66 12.87
CA PHE A 31 10.99 -3.47 11.75
C PHE A 31 10.27 -2.13 11.85
N THR A 32 10.01 -1.51 10.69
CA THR A 32 9.32 -0.23 10.61
C THR A 32 8.34 -0.23 9.44
N ASP A 33 7.24 0.47 9.63
CA ASP A 33 6.19 0.68 8.64
C ASP A 33 5.99 2.16 8.28
N GLY A 34 6.79 3.07 8.84
CA GLY A 34 6.82 4.46 8.43
C GLY A 34 7.39 5.43 9.47
N VAL A 35 6.76 6.60 9.57
CA VAL A 35 7.18 7.72 10.44
C VAL A 35 5.97 8.27 11.19
N VAL A 36 6.19 8.64 12.45
CA VAL A 36 5.19 9.30 13.29
C VAL A 36 5.61 10.76 13.53
N PHE A 37 4.69 11.69 13.29
CA PHE A 37 4.84 13.11 13.57
C PHE A 37 4.05 13.45 14.83
N CYS A 38 4.77 13.74 15.91
CA CYS A 38 4.19 14.15 17.18
C CYS A 38 4.21 15.69 17.29
N PRO A 39 3.08 16.33 17.64
CA PRO A 39 3.06 17.77 17.88
C PRO A 39 3.87 18.08 19.16
N GLY A 40 5.02 18.74 18.98
CA GLY A 40 6.07 18.78 20.02
C GLY A 40 5.71 19.52 21.31
N GLN A 41 4.87 20.56 21.23
CA GLN A 41 4.49 21.38 22.39
C GLN A 41 3.04 21.14 22.86
N SER A 42 2.26 20.34 22.13
CA SER A 42 0.85 20.10 22.47
C SER A 42 0.76 19.14 23.66
N PRO A 43 -0.14 19.40 24.63
CA PRO A 43 -0.38 18.45 25.71
C PRO A 43 -0.95 17.14 25.16
N TYR A 44 -0.84 16.06 25.94
CA TYR A 44 -1.46 14.80 25.57
C TYR A 44 -2.97 14.95 25.41
N VAL A 45 -3.51 14.38 24.33
CA VAL A 45 -4.96 14.36 24.04
C VAL A 45 -5.40 12.90 23.99
N SER A 46 -6.47 12.58 24.72
CA SER A 46 -7.11 11.27 24.65
C SER A 46 -7.77 11.06 23.28
N PHE A 47 -7.70 9.84 22.76
CA PHE A 47 -8.29 9.42 21.48
C PHE A 47 -7.61 10.06 20.25
N SER A 48 -8.36 10.76 19.40
CA SER A 48 -7.89 11.27 18.11
C SER A 48 -7.29 12.67 18.27
N HIS A 49 -6.03 12.83 17.88
CA HIS A 49 -5.36 14.12 17.81
C HIS A 49 -5.07 14.47 16.35
N GLN A 50 -5.63 15.55 15.83
CA GLN A 50 -5.56 15.90 14.40
C GLN A 50 -4.13 16.20 13.92
N GLU A 51 -3.29 16.75 14.79
CA GLU A 51 -1.87 17.03 14.48
C GLU A 51 -0.93 15.84 14.77
N TYR A 52 -1.43 14.73 15.30
CA TYR A 52 -0.64 13.52 15.49
C TYR A 52 -0.76 12.65 14.24
N LEU A 53 0.24 12.71 13.37
CA LEU A 53 0.18 12.12 12.04
C LEU A 53 1.07 10.89 11.95
N LYS A 54 0.62 9.89 11.19
CA LYS A 54 1.42 8.75 10.78
C LYS A 54 1.54 8.73 9.27
N TRP A 55 2.76 8.64 8.78
CA TRP A 55 3.05 8.39 7.38
C TRP A 55 3.51 6.94 7.22
N LYS A 56 3.02 6.25 6.18
CA LYS A 56 3.42 4.89 5.82
C LYS A 56 3.65 4.82 4.32
N TRP A 57 4.50 3.90 3.87
CA TRP A 57 4.59 3.61 2.44
C TRP A 57 3.27 3.01 1.94
N SER A 58 2.87 3.41 0.74
CA SER A 58 1.62 2.96 0.12
C SER A 58 1.57 1.45 -0.08
N ASP A 59 2.72 0.79 -0.30
CA ASP A 59 2.81 -0.67 -0.44
C ASP A 59 2.59 -1.44 0.88
N LEU A 60 2.50 -0.73 2.01
CA LEU A 60 2.12 -1.26 3.31
C LEU A 60 0.66 -0.96 3.68
N ILE A 61 -0.06 -0.23 2.82
CA ILE A 61 -1.51 -0.10 2.93
C ILE A 61 -2.11 -1.34 2.26
N THR A 62 -2.53 -2.30 3.09
CA THR A 62 -3.09 -3.57 2.63
C THR A 62 -4.60 -3.62 2.82
N ILE A 63 -5.24 -4.51 2.06
CA ILE A 63 -6.65 -4.83 2.17
C ILE A 63 -6.79 -6.35 2.21
N ASP A 64 -7.61 -6.85 3.11
CA ASP A 64 -7.95 -8.27 3.17
C ASP A 64 -9.24 -8.54 2.37
N PHE A 65 -9.11 -9.32 1.31
CA PHE A 65 -10.23 -9.78 0.49
C PHE A 65 -10.54 -11.24 0.78
N LEU A 66 -11.80 -11.64 0.58
CA LEU A 66 -12.14 -13.05 0.48
C LEU A 66 -11.81 -13.49 -0.95
N ALA A 67 -10.97 -14.49 -1.09
CA ALA A 67 -10.69 -15.15 -2.35
C ALA A 67 -11.39 -16.51 -2.36
N GLU A 68 -12.12 -16.81 -3.44
CA GLU A 68 -12.90 -18.04 -3.59
C GLU A 68 -12.62 -18.67 -4.96
N LEU A 69 -12.34 -19.97 -5.00
CA LEU A 69 -12.21 -20.71 -6.24
C LEU A 69 -13.60 -21.14 -6.72
N ARG A 70 -14.09 -20.48 -7.78
CA ARG A 70 -15.41 -20.73 -8.38
C ARG A 70 -15.30 -20.91 -9.89
N ASP A 71 -15.87 -22.00 -10.40
CA ASP A 71 -15.92 -22.32 -11.83
C ASP A 71 -14.53 -22.29 -12.52
N GLY A 72 -13.49 -22.74 -11.78
CA GLY A 72 -12.11 -22.76 -12.27
C GLY A 72 -11.39 -21.41 -12.26
N SER A 73 -12.03 -20.36 -11.74
CA SER A 73 -11.47 -19.01 -11.62
C SER A 73 -11.46 -18.54 -10.16
N VAL A 74 -10.51 -17.66 -9.82
CA VAL A 74 -10.49 -17.03 -8.49
C VAL A 74 -11.35 -15.78 -8.52
N ARG A 75 -12.31 -15.68 -7.60
CA ARG A 75 -13.17 -14.53 -7.39
C ARG A 75 -12.80 -13.82 -6.11
N TYR A 76 -12.91 -12.50 -6.09
CA TYR A 76 -12.57 -11.65 -4.95
C TYR A 76 -13.78 -10.87 -4.46
N SER A 77 -13.96 -10.82 -3.15
CA SER A 77 -15.04 -10.05 -2.53
C SER A 77 -14.65 -9.44 -1.19
N CYS A 78 -15.49 -8.53 -0.72
CA CYS A 78 -15.39 -7.94 0.61
C CYS A 78 -16.74 -7.98 1.34
N SER A 79 -16.70 -7.72 2.65
CA SER A 79 -17.92 -7.67 3.47
C SER A 79 -18.70 -6.38 3.19
N GLY A 80 -20.02 -6.47 3.10
CA GLY A 80 -20.92 -5.35 2.84
C GLY A 80 -22.10 -5.27 3.81
N PRO A 81 -22.97 -4.25 3.65
CA PRO A 81 -24.16 -4.07 4.48
C PRO A 81 -25.05 -5.31 4.53
N GLN A 82 -25.70 -5.55 5.68
CA GLN A 82 -26.60 -6.69 5.89
C GLN A 82 -25.98 -8.05 5.55
N ASN A 83 -24.69 -8.25 5.86
CA ASN A 83 -23.92 -9.47 5.57
C ASN A 83 -23.88 -9.86 4.08
N LYS A 84 -24.08 -8.91 3.18
CA LYS A 84 -23.94 -9.16 1.74
C LYS A 84 -22.47 -9.11 1.34
N SER A 85 -22.06 -10.08 0.54
CA SER A 85 -20.76 -10.07 -0.15
C SER A 85 -20.81 -9.08 -1.32
N ILE A 86 -19.76 -8.29 -1.49
CA ILE A 86 -19.61 -7.36 -2.63
C ILE A 86 -18.50 -7.89 -3.52
N GLU A 87 -18.83 -8.20 -4.77
CA GLU A 87 -17.87 -8.68 -5.76
C GLU A 87 -16.91 -7.56 -6.20
N LEU A 88 -15.62 -7.90 -6.32
CA LEU A 88 -14.54 -6.98 -6.61
C LEU A 88 -13.67 -7.44 -7.79
N ASP A 89 -14.13 -8.38 -8.62
CA ASP A 89 -13.30 -8.96 -9.70
C ASP A 89 -12.84 -7.97 -10.76
N GLN A 90 -13.56 -6.85 -10.93
CA GLN A 90 -13.17 -5.76 -11.83
C GLN A 90 -12.21 -4.75 -11.17
N VAL A 91 -12.04 -4.85 -9.85
CA VAL A 91 -11.20 -3.94 -9.04
C VAL A 91 -9.91 -4.64 -8.62
N VAL A 92 -9.99 -5.93 -8.29
CA VAL A 92 -8.89 -6.75 -7.78
C VAL A 92 -8.29 -7.54 -8.93
N VAL A 93 -7.46 -6.86 -9.72
CA VAL A 93 -6.61 -7.51 -10.73
C VAL A 93 -5.30 -7.93 -10.08
N VAL A 94 -5.18 -9.22 -9.75
CA VAL A 94 -3.98 -9.76 -9.10
C VAL A 94 -2.81 -9.84 -10.07
N ASP A 95 -1.62 -9.52 -9.57
CA ASP A 95 -0.36 -9.67 -10.30
C ASP A 95 -0.21 -11.13 -10.77
N PRO A 96 -0.05 -11.39 -12.08
CA PRO A 96 0.02 -12.75 -12.61
C PRO A 96 1.06 -13.65 -11.93
N LYS A 97 2.13 -13.07 -11.37
CA LYS A 97 3.14 -13.82 -10.61
C LYS A 97 2.60 -14.45 -9.33
N ASP A 98 1.57 -13.85 -8.74
CA ASP A 98 0.95 -14.28 -7.48
C ASP A 98 -0.22 -15.25 -7.73
N GLY A 99 -0.77 -15.29 -8.95
CA GLY A 99 -1.89 -16.15 -9.34
C GLY A 99 -1.71 -17.62 -8.97
N PRO A 100 -0.61 -18.30 -9.35
CA PRO A 100 -0.38 -19.70 -8.99
C PRO A 100 -0.33 -19.93 -7.47
N LYS A 101 0.20 -18.97 -6.71
CA LYS A 101 0.28 -19.06 -5.25
C LYS A 101 -1.09 -18.94 -4.61
N VAL A 102 -1.90 -17.98 -5.05
CA VAL A 102 -3.29 -17.80 -4.61
C VAL A 102 -4.12 -19.04 -4.95
N LEU A 103 -4.06 -19.51 -6.19
CA LEU A 103 -4.78 -20.72 -6.62
C LEU A 103 -4.39 -21.93 -5.77
N GLY A 104 -3.08 -22.14 -5.54
CA GLY A 104 -2.61 -23.24 -4.71
C GLY A 104 -3.07 -23.15 -3.26
N LEU A 105 -3.22 -21.95 -2.69
CA LEU A 105 -3.79 -21.76 -1.34
C LEU A 105 -5.27 -22.19 -1.32
N LEU A 106 -6.06 -21.72 -2.29
CA LEU A 106 -7.48 -22.02 -2.37
C LEU A 106 -7.76 -23.51 -2.63
N GLN A 107 -6.96 -24.16 -3.47
CA GLN A 107 -7.05 -25.60 -3.72
C GLN A 107 -6.74 -26.45 -2.48
N ARG A 108 -5.92 -25.94 -1.55
CA ARG A 108 -5.64 -26.61 -0.26
C ARG A 108 -6.69 -26.29 0.80
N SER A 109 -7.45 -25.22 0.64
CA SER A 109 -8.54 -24.89 1.56
C SER A 109 -9.69 -25.88 1.38
N PRO A 110 -10.14 -26.58 2.44
CA PRO A 110 -11.26 -27.51 2.34
C PRO A 110 -12.56 -26.88 1.82
N SER A 111 -12.74 -25.58 2.06
CA SER A 111 -13.91 -24.82 1.61
C SER A 111 -13.71 -24.13 0.26
N GLY A 112 -12.53 -24.23 -0.35
CA GLY A 112 -12.21 -23.54 -1.60
C GLY A 112 -12.08 -22.03 -1.48
N HIS A 113 -12.13 -21.48 -0.27
CA HIS A 113 -11.98 -20.04 -0.02
C HIS A 113 -10.98 -19.74 1.10
N ALA A 114 -10.43 -18.54 1.10
CA ALA A 114 -9.55 -18.03 2.16
C ALA A 114 -9.57 -16.49 2.19
N ILE A 115 -9.32 -15.90 3.36
CA ILE A 115 -9.11 -14.45 3.46
C ILE A 115 -7.63 -14.19 3.19
N LEU A 116 -7.36 -13.37 2.19
CA LEU A 116 -6.02 -13.10 1.69
C LEU A 116 -5.75 -11.59 1.72
N GLU A 117 -4.58 -11.23 2.22
CA GLU A 117 -4.10 -9.86 2.31
C GLU A 117 -3.37 -9.46 1.03
N PHE A 118 -3.71 -8.31 0.47
CA PHE A 118 -3.08 -7.75 -0.73
C PHE A 118 -2.63 -6.31 -0.50
N ALA A 119 -1.53 -5.91 -1.15
CA ALA A 119 -1.19 -4.50 -1.34
C ALA A 119 -1.33 -4.11 -2.81
N PHE A 120 -1.73 -2.88 -3.08
CA PHE A 120 -1.80 -2.36 -4.44
C PHE A 120 -0.44 -1.82 -4.88
N ASN A 121 0.05 -2.25 -6.04
CA ASN A 121 1.23 -1.66 -6.66
C ASN A 121 0.79 -0.61 -7.69
N ALA A 122 0.88 0.67 -7.30
CA ALA A 122 0.47 1.79 -8.13
C ALA A 122 1.31 1.95 -9.42
N ASP A 123 2.55 1.45 -9.45
CA ASP A 123 3.42 1.57 -10.63
C ASP A 123 2.92 0.70 -11.80
N VAL A 124 2.26 -0.41 -11.50
CA VAL A 124 1.78 -1.39 -12.51
C VAL A 124 0.27 -1.56 -12.51
N GLY A 125 -0.44 -1.01 -11.52
CA GLY A 125 -1.89 -1.11 -11.40
C GLY A 125 -2.40 -2.51 -11.00
N LEU A 126 -1.59 -3.31 -10.29
CA LEU A 126 -1.90 -4.70 -9.94
C LEU A 126 -1.82 -4.93 -8.43
N TRP A 127 -2.66 -5.85 -7.95
CA TRP A 127 -2.68 -6.28 -6.55
C TRP A 127 -1.68 -7.39 -6.29
N GLN A 128 -0.83 -7.21 -5.29
CA GLN A 128 0.20 -8.17 -4.91
C GLN A 128 -0.21 -8.91 -3.65
N PHE A 129 -0.19 -10.24 -3.72
CA PHE A 129 -0.48 -11.09 -2.58
C PHE A 129 0.60 -10.94 -1.50
N LYS A 130 0.18 -10.74 -0.25
CA LYS A 130 1.07 -10.65 0.91
C LYS A 130 0.98 -11.89 1.77
N HIS A 131 -0.19 -12.15 2.35
CA HIS A 131 -0.35 -13.20 3.35
C HIS A 131 -1.74 -13.83 3.30
N GLU A 132 -1.81 -15.10 3.73
CA GLU A 132 -3.09 -15.73 4.09
C GLU A 132 -3.45 -15.30 5.50
N ARG A 133 -4.72 -15.03 5.79
CA ARG A 133 -5.19 -14.48 7.06
C ARG A 133 -6.08 -15.49 7.80
N PRO A 134 -5.50 -16.61 8.31
CA PRO A 134 -6.27 -17.60 9.07
C PRO A 134 -6.74 -17.05 10.43
N ASP A 135 -6.18 -15.92 10.87
CA ASP A 135 -6.59 -15.17 12.05
C ASP A 135 -7.91 -14.40 11.87
N LYS A 136 -8.47 -14.39 10.65
CA LYS A 136 -9.68 -13.65 10.32
C LYS A 136 -10.80 -14.57 9.83
N ASP A 137 -12.00 -14.32 10.34
CA ASP A 137 -13.22 -14.98 9.87
C ASP A 137 -13.95 -14.18 8.78
N THR A 138 -13.65 -12.89 8.65
CA THR A 138 -14.30 -12.00 7.67
C THR A 138 -13.28 -11.14 6.91
N PRO A 139 -13.48 -10.90 5.60
CA PRO A 139 -12.67 -9.94 4.85
C PRO A 139 -13.01 -8.52 5.32
N ASN A 140 -12.20 -7.56 4.87
CA ASN A 140 -12.44 -6.15 5.20
C ASN A 140 -13.85 -5.71 4.76
N TYR A 141 -14.46 -4.83 5.54
CA TYR A 141 -15.73 -4.23 5.19
C TYR A 141 -15.55 -3.18 4.10
N ILE A 142 -16.54 -3.00 3.22
CA ILE A 142 -16.48 -2.10 2.06
C ILE A 142 -16.04 -0.67 2.42
N ARG A 143 -16.44 -0.15 3.59
CA ARG A 143 -15.96 1.15 4.07
C ARG A 143 -14.44 1.17 4.29
N THR A 144 -13.89 0.10 4.85
CA THR A 144 -12.44 -0.06 5.03
C THR A 144 -11.75 -0.18 3.69
N VAL A 145 -12.31 -0.97 2.75
CA VAL A 145 -11.76 -1.11 1.40
C VAL A 145 -11.69 0.25 0.70
N LEU A 146 -12.80 0.99 0.64
CA LEU A 146 -12.86 2.31 0.03
C LEU A 146 -11.95 3.32 0.73
N GLY A 147 -11.90 3.29 2.07
CA GLY A 147 -11.02 4.14 2.86
C GLY A 147 -9.54 3.88 2.57
N SER A 148 -9.14 2.61 2.41
CA SER A 148 -7.78 2.23 2.02
C SER A 148 -7.46 2.67 0.59
N LEU A 149 -8.40 2.55 -0.36
CA LEU A 149 -8.23 3.05 -1.73
C LEU A 149 -8.01 4.56 -1.76
N ILE A 150 -8.82 5.33 -1.00
CA ILE A 150 -8.66 6.78 -0.86
C ILE A 150 -7.29 7.09 -0.25
N ASN A 151 -6.90 6.40 0.82
CA ASN A 151 -5.61 6.61 1.48
C ASN A 151 -4.43 6.34 0.53
N MET A 152 -4.51 5.31 -0.32
CA MET A 152 -3.50 5.06 -1.35
C MET A 152 -3.47 6.16 -2.41
N ALA A 153 -4.64 6.64 -2.86
CA ALA A 153 -4.75 7.71 -3.85
C ALA A 153 -4.22 9.06 -3.32
N GLU A 154 -4.41 9.33 -2.02
CA GLU A 154 -3.93 10.53 -1.32
C GLU A 154 -2.55 10.35 -0.70
N SER A 155 -1.89 9.21 -0.92
CA SER A 155 -0.61 8.91 -0.28
C SER A 155 0.49 9.86 -0.75
N ILE A 156 1.23 10.39 0.22
CA ILE A 156 2.39 11.24 -0.03
C ILE A 156 3.60 10.31 -0.28
N SER A 157 4.27 10.45 -1.41
CA SER A 157 5.46 9.64 -1.68
C SER A 157 6.62 10.00 -0.75
N GLU A 158 7.62 9.12 -0.64
CA GLU A 158 8.82 9.41 0.15
C GLU A 158 9.55 10.66 -0.36
N GLU A 159 9.62 10.81 -1.69
CA GLU A 159 10.27 11.94 -2.35
C GLU A 159 9.51 13.25 -2.09
N GLU A 160 8.18 13.19 -2.06
CA GLU A 160 7.34 14.34 -1.72
C GLU A 160 7.52 14.73 -0.25
N LEU A 161 7.50 13.74 0.65
CA LEU A 161 7.73 13.97 2.07
C LEU A 161 9.10 14.60 2.33
N GLN A 162 10.13 14.12 1.62
CA GLN A 162 11.48 14.70 1.59
C GLN A 162 11.46 16.16 1.18
N ALA A 163 10.82 16.47 0.05
CA ALA A 163 10.78 17.83 -0.48
C ALA A 163 10.07 18.79 0.49
N ARG A 164 8.92 18.39 1.03
CA ARG A 164 8.11 19.21 1.94
C ARG A 164 8.83 19.50 3.26
N LEU A 165 9.52 18.52 3.85
CA LEU A 165 10.21 18.71 5.13
C LEU A 165 11.59 19.36 5.02
N LEU A 166 12.31 19.16 3.91
CA LEU A 166 13.65 19.76 3.72
C LEU A 166 13.61 21.15 3.10
N THR A 167 12.50 21.56 2.51
CA THR A 167 12.35 22.87 1.86
C THR A 167 11.05 23.55 2.30
N PRO A 168 10.87 23.84 3.61
CA PRO A 168 9.68 24.50 4.11
C PRO A 168 9.49 25.87 3.43
N GLY A 169 8.26 26.17 3.00
CA GLY A 169 7.90 27.42 2.32
C GLY A 169 8.03 27.41 0.78
N ASN A 170 8.41 26.28 0.17
CA ASN A 170 8.53 26.13 -1.29
C ASN A 170 7.52 25.11 -1.85
N GLU A 171 6.26 25.18 -1.45
CA GLU A 171 5.20 24.29 -1.94
C GLU A 171 5.03 24.38 -3.46
N GLU A 172 5.21 25.57 -4.02
CA GLU A 172 5.23 25.81 -5.47
C GLU A 172 6.38 25.05 -6.17
N GLY A 173 7.51 24.86 -5.50
CA GLY A 173 8.67 24.15 -6.03
C GLY A 173 8.42 22.67 -6.28
N TRP A 174 7.73 21.98 -5.36
CA TRP A 174 7.34 20.57 -5.57
C TRP A 174 6.35 20.45 -6.73
N ASN A 175 5.30 21.27 -6.72
CA ASN A 175 4.27 21.26 -7.76
C ASN A 175 4.87 21.53 -9.14
N LYS A 176 5.78 22.51 -9.25
CA LYS A 176 6.50 22.82 -10.49
C LYS A 176 7.39 21.65 -10.94
N ARG A 177 8.13 21.03 -10.02
CA ARG A 177 8.97 19.86 -10.33
C ARG A 177 8.14 18.66 -10.81
N MET A 178 7.00 18.41 -10.18
CA MET A 178 6.10 17.33 -10.58
C MET A 178 5.42 17.62 -11.92
N LYS A 179 5.09 18.87 -12.21
CA LYS A 179 4.58 19.28 -13.53
C LYS A 179 5.58 18.92 -14.64
N VAL A 180 6.86 19.29 -14.47
CA VAL A 180 7.92 18.96 -15.45
C VAL A 180 8.06 17.45 -15.61
N LYS A 181 8.14 16.68 -14.52
CA LYS A 181 8.21 15.21 -14.59
C LYS A 181 7.03 14.59 -15.33
N ARG A 182 5.81 15.08 -15.10
CA ARG A 182 4.60 14.59 -15.79
C ARG A 182 4.64 14.92 -17.28
N GLU A 183 5.10 16.11 -17.65
CA GLU A 183 5.29 16.51 -19.04
C GLU A 183 6.33 15.63 -19.75
N ASP A 184 7.43 15.30 -19.08
CA ASP A 184 8.48 14.44 -19.64
C ASP A 184 8.00 12.98 -19.80
N ALA A 185 7.32 12.42 -18.79
CA ALA A 185 6.72 11.09 -18.89
C ALA A 185 5.67 11.01 -20.03
N LEU A 186 4.86 12.06 -20.21
CA LEU A 186 3.89 12.13 -21.30
C LEU A 186 4.59 12.17 -22.66
N LYS A 187 5.68 12.95 -22.80
CA LYS A 187 6.49 12.99 -24.03
C LYS A 187 7.12 11.63 -24.35
N GLU A 188 7.61 10.90 -23.34
CA GLU A 188 8.15 9.55 -23.52
C GLU A 188 7.08 8.58 -24.02
N LEU A 189 5.88 8.61 -23.42
CA LEU A 189 4.75 7.76 -23.82
C LEU A 189 4.27 8.05 -25.25
N VAL A 190 4.15 9.33 -25.62
CA VAL A 190 3.74 9.75 -26.96
C VAL A 190 4.85 9.46 -27.99
N GLY A 191 6.10 9.72 -27.63
CA GLY A 191 7.26 9.45 -28.49
C GLY A 191 7.54 7.96 -28.72
N HIS A 192 7.04 7.08 -27.84
CA HIS A 192 7.03 5.63 -28.06
C HIS A 192 5.89 5.18 -28.99
N HIS A 193 4.74 5.87 -28.99
CA HIS A 193 3.62 5.60 -29.90
C HIS A 193 3.89 6.05 -31.34
N GLN A 194 4.74 7.05 -31.56
CA GLN A 194 5.12 7.52 -32.90
C GLN A 194 6.25 6.69 -33.55
N ARG A 195 6.88 5.78 -32.80
CA ARG A 195 7.99 4.92 -33.25
C ARG A 195 7.56 3.46 -33.51
N LYS A 196 6.27 3.16 -33.43
CA LYS A 196 5.65 1.90 -33.87
C LYS A 196 4.73 2.18 -35.05
#